data_AF-A0A3A8ZID3-F1
#
_entry.id   AF-A0A3A8ZID3-F1
#
_cell.length_a   1.000
_cell.length_b   1.000
_cell.length_c   1.000
_cell.angle_alpha   90.00
_cell.angle_beta   90.00
_cell.angle_gamma   90.00
#
_symmetry.space_group_name_H-M   'P 1'
#
loop_
_entity.id
_entity.type
_entity.pdbx_description
1 polymer ?
#
loop_
_entity_poly.entity_id
_entity_poly.type
_entity_poly.pdbx_seq_one_letter_code
_entity_poly.pdbx_strand_id
1 'polypeptide(L)' 'MAVMIKEPEISERFDLDDIRKIRTYNAVRYEHMTPAEIVADTRAGAAELLEILKKRKHLVER' A
#
# COMPACT_ATOMS: atom_id res chain seq x y z
N MET A 1 -9.18 -7.10 20.79
CA MET A 1 -8.59 -8.27 20.13
C MET A 1 -8.02 -7.78 18.81
N ALA A 2 -6.71 -7.90 18.59
CA ALA A 2 -6.15 -7.56 17.28
C ALA A 2 -6.69 -8.60 16.28
N VAL A 3 -7.55 -8.17 15.36
CA VAL A 3 -7.99 -9.01 14.25
C VAL A 3 -6.73 -9.36 13.48
N MET A 4 -6.37 -10.65 13.41
CA MET A 4 -5.30 -11.10 12.51
C MET A 4 -5.86 -11.05 11.09
N ILE A 5 -5.77 -9.87 10.47
CA ILE A 5 -6.16 -9.67 9.08
C ILE A 5 -5.01 -10.17 8.23
N LYS A 6 -5.23 -11.27 7.50
CA LYS A 6 -4.26 -11.80 6.54
C LYS A 6 -4.08 -10.80 5.40
N GLU A 7 -2.83 -10.54 5.01
CA GLU A 7 -2.56 -9.75 3.81
C GLU A 7 -3.20 -10.39 2.57
N PRO A 8 -3.77 -9.59 1.66
CA PRO A 8 -4.41 -10.10 0.46
C PRO A 8 -3.36 -10.69 -0.48
N GLU A 9 -3.68 -11.83 -1.07
CA GLU A 9 -2.91 -12.39 -2.18
C GLU A 9 -3.23 -11.59 -3.45
N ILE A 10 -2.19 -11.05 -4.07
CA ILE A 10 -2.27 -10.17 -5.24
C ILE A 10 -1.81 -10.95 -6.47
N SER A 11 -2.64 -10.95 -7.52
CA SER A 11 -2.29 -11.62 -8.76
C SER A 11 -1.18 -10.88 -9.52
N GLU A 12 -0.39 -11.62 -10.31
CA GLU A 12 0.64 -11.01 -11.17
C GLU A 12 0.06 -10.05 -12.22
N ARG A 13 -1.19 -10.28 -12.66
CA ARG A 13 -1.85 -9.44 -13.68
C ARG A 13 -2.34 -8.12 -13.11
N PHE A 14 -2.44 -8.01 -11.78
CA PHE A 14 -2.90 -6.86 -11.03
C PHE A 14 -4.17 -6.22 -11.61
N ASP A 15 -5.32 -6.81 -11.31
CA ASP A 15 -6.61 -6.38 -11.87
C ASP A 15 -7.53 -5.70 -10.86
N LEU A 16 -8.79 -5.47 -11.26
CA LEU A 16 -9.79 -4.81 -10.42
C LEU A 16 -10.12 -5.59 -9.14
N ASP A 17 -10.01 -6.92 -9.16
CA ASP A 17 -10.23 -7.75 -7.98
C ASP A 17 -9.10 -7.55 -6.96
N ASP A 18 -7.85 -7.45 -7.42
CA ASP A 18 -6.70 -7.15 -6.57
C ASP A 18 -6.85 -5.78 -5.89
N ILE A 19 -7.28 -4.76 -6.65
CA ILE A 19 -7.58 -3.43 -6.08
C ILE A 19 -8.66 -3.53 -5.00
N ARG A 20 -9.71 -4.33 -5.25
CA ARG A 20 -10.79 -4.53 -4.29
C ARG A 20 -10.29 -5.21 -3.01
N LYS A 21 -9.48 -6.28 -3.12
CA LYS A 21 -8.87 -6.97 -1.99
C LYS A 21 -8.03 -6.03 -1.12
N ILE A 22 -7.17 -5.22 -1.74
CA ILE A 22 -6.34 -4.24 -1.03
C ILE A 22 -7.21 -3.21 -0.30
N ARG A 23 -8.25 -2.68 -0.95
CA ARG A 23 -9.14 -1.70 -0.33
C ARG A 23 -9.91 -2.28 0.85
N THR A 24 -10.41 -3.51 0.73
CA THR A 24 -11.07 -4.20 1.84
C THR A 24 -10.11 -4.43 2.99
N TYR A 25 -8.90 -4.93 2.71
CA TYR A 25 -7.86 -5.12 3.72
C TYR A 25 -7.54 -3.82 4.46
N ASN A 26 -7.30 -2.73 3.72
CA ASN A 26 -7.01 -1.43 4.30
C ASN A 26 -8.18 -0.88 5.11
N ALA A 27 -9.43 -1.03 4.66
CA ALA A 27 -10.60 -0.56 5.39
C ALA A 27 -10.72 -1.23 6.76
N VAL A 28 -10.52 -2.55 6.84
CA VAL A 28 -10.54 -3.29 8.11
C VAL A 28 -9.35 -2.89 8.98
N ARG A 29 -8.16 -2.72 8.40
CA ARG A 29 -6.96 -2.30 9.15
C ARG A 29 -7.09 -0.89 9.71
N TYR A 30 -7.78 0.00 9.00
CA TYR A 30 -7.97 1.40 9.37
C TYR A 30 -9.17 1.64 10.30
N GLU A 31 -9.97 0.62 10.61
CA GLU A 31 -11.19 0.74 11.43
C GLU A 31 -10.94 1.38 12.80
N HIS A 32 -9.73 1.24 13.34
CA HIS A 32 -9.35 1.81 14.64
C HIS A 32 -8.25 2.87 14.55
N MET A 33 -7.95 3.36 13.33
CA MET A 33 -6.94 4.39 13.11
C MET A 33 -7.60 5.76 12.91
N THR A 34 -6.95 6.78 13.42
CA THR A 34 -7.28 8.16 13.11
C THR A 34 -6.85 8.51 11.68
N PRO A 35 -7.44 9.56 11.06
CA PRO A 35 -6.99 10.02 9.75
C PRO A 35 -5.49 10.35 9.69
N ALA A 36 -4.92 10.88 10.78
CA ALA A 36 -3.50 11.19 10.84
C ALA A 36 -2.62 9.94 10.80
N GLU A 37 -3.02 8.88 11.51
CA GLU A 37 -2.32 7.59 11.51
C GLU A 37 -2.41 6.91 10.14
N ILE A 38 -3.57 6.96 9.48
CA ILE A 38 -3.76 6.43 8.11
C ILE A 38 -2.81 7.13 7.12
N VAL A 39 -2.69 8.46 7.21
CA VAL A 39 -1.79 9.24 6.34
C VAL A 39 -0.33 8.90 6.61
N ALA A 40 0.05 8.78 7.88
CA ALA A 40 1.41 8.42 8.27
C ALA A 40 1.79 7.03 7.75
N ASP A 41 0.90 6.06 7.92
CA ASP A 41 1.09 4.69 7.45
C ASP A 41 1.18 4.63 5.92
N THR A 42 0.26 5.30 5.21
CA THR A 42 0.28 5.38 3.74
C THR A 42 1.59 6.00 3.24
N ARG A 43 2.09 7.05 3.92
CA ARG A 43 3.36 7.69 3.58
C ARG A 43 4.55 6.75 3.80
N ALA A 44 4.55 5.96 4.88
CA ALA A 44 5.58 4.98 5.15
C ALA A 44 5.63 3.92 4.04
N GLY A 45 4.49 3.37 3.63
CA GLY A 45 4.42 2.39 2.54
C GLY A 45 4.84 2.97 1.17
N ALA A 46 4.55 4.24 0.91
CA ALA A 46 4.92 4.90 -0.35
C ALA A 46 6.42 5.25 -0.45
N ALA A 47 7.15 5.28 0.66
CA ALA A 47 8.54 5.73 0.70
C ALA A 47 9.46 4.84 -0.15
N GLU A 48 9.31 3.52 -0.07
CA GLU A 48 10.12 2.58 -0.84
C GLU A 48 9.89 2.73 -2.35
N LEU A 49 8.62 2.84 -2.77
CA LEU A 49 8.26 3.08 -4.16
C LEU A 49 8.86 4.39 -4.67
N LEU A 50 8.80 5.46 -3.87
CA LEU A 50 9.38 6.76 -4.23
C LEU A 50 10.89 6.65 -4.46
N GLU A 51 11.63 5.92 -3.62
CA GLU A 51 13.06 5.70 -3.80
C GLU A 51 13.38 4.89 -5.06
N ILE A 52 12.57 3.88 -5.37
CA ILE A 52 12.70 3.11 -6.63
C ILE A 52 12.49 4.04 -7.84
N LEU A 53 11.46 4.88 -7.81
CA LEU A 53 11.15 5.80 -8.89
C LEU A 53 12.26 6.85 -9.10
N LYS A 54 12.82 7.42 -8.02
CA LYS A 54 13.96 8.34 -8.10
C LYS A 54 15.18 7.68 -8.74
N LYS A 55 15.52 6.45 -8.34
CA LYS A 55 16.63 5.68 -8.93
C LYS A 55 16.40 5.42 -10.42
N ARG A 56 15.17 5.08 -10.81
CA ARG A 56 14.80 4.88 -12.23
C ARG A 56 14.87 6.16 -13.05
N LYS A 57 14.43 7.31 -12.51
CA LYS A 57 14.53 8.60 -13.19
C LYS A 57 15.98 8.95 -13.54
N HIS A 58 16.91 8.71 -12.61
CA HIS A 58 18.35 8.89 -12.86
C HIS A 58 18.97 7.88 -13.83
N LEU A 59 18.27 6.80 -14.21
CA LEU A 59 18.72 5.87 -15.26
C LEU A 59 18.24 6.27 -16.66
N VAL A 60 17.18 7.09 -16.76
CA VAL A 60 16.62 7.57 -18.03
C VAL A 60 17.25 8.90 -18.47
N GLU A 61 17.74 9.71 -17.52
CA GLU A 61 18.35 11.02 -17.78
C GLU A 61 19.90 10.98 -17.93
N ARG A 62 20.50 9.79 -18.10
CA ARG A 62 21.95 9.59 -18.30
C ARG A 62 22.29 9.13 -19.70
#